data_AF-A0A9W5Z5C5-F1
#
_entry.id   AF-A0A9W5Z5C5-F1
#
_cell.length_a   1.000
_cell.length_b   1.000
_cell.length_c   1.000
_cell.angle_alpha   90.00
_cell.angle_beta   90.00
_cell.angle_gamma   90.00
#
_symmetry.space_group_name_H-M   'P 1'
#
loop_
_entity.id
_entity.type
_entity.pdbx_description
1 polymer ?
#
loop_
_entity_poly.entity_id
_entity_poly.type
_entity_poly.pdbx_seq_one_letter_code
_entity_poly.pdbx_strand_id
1 'polypeptide(L)'
;GTLRKREAVENETRDIIPVLARLCEQDKSVQRAFFCSPKVHQISKIPKEGGFCGYRNIQMLITYMKETQIPGHERFPGELPTIFQLQDMIEDAWDKGFNSVGRIETGGIRGTRKYIGTPEAQALFSSLGI
;
A
#
# COMPACT_ATOMS: atom_id res chain seq x y z
N GLY A 1 -28.41 -10.24 16.13
CA GLY A 1 -26.93 -10.25 16.13
C GLY A 1 -26.45 -9.85 14.76
N THR A 2 -25.69 -8.78 14.65
CA THR A 2 -25.19 -8.29 13.36
C THR A 2 -24.01 -9.16 12.94
N LEU A 3 -24.20 -10.00 11.93
CA LEU A 3 -23.13 -10.79 11.33
C LEU A 3 -22.12 -9.82 10.69
N ARG A 4 -20.99 -9.59 11.36
CA ARG A 4 -19.84 -8.93 10.73
C ARG A 4 -19.12 -9.98 9.89
N LYS A 5 -19.29 -9.90 8.57
CA LYS A 5 -18.47 -10.63 7.61
C LYS A 5 -17.02 -10.20 7.83
N ARG A 6 -16.21 -11.04 8.46
CA ARG A 6 -14.75 -10.87 8.45
C ARG A 6 -14.28 -11.36 7.09
N GLU A 7 -14.07 -10.45 6.17
CA GLU A 7 -13.31 -10.76 4.97
C GLU A 7 -11.85 -10.94 5.38
N ALA A 8 -11.41 -12.19 5.47
CA ALA A 8 -9.99 -12.48 5.52
C ALA A 8 -9.44 -12.24 4.12
N VAL A 9 -8.67 -11.17 3.95
CA VAL A 9 -7.90 -10.95 2.73
C VAL A 9 -6.70 -11.89 2.78
N GLU A 10 -6.66 -12.87 1.87
CA GLU A 10 -5.71 -14.00 1.91
C GLU A 10 -4.24 -13.57 2.05
N ASN A 11 -3.88 -12.41 1.52
CA ASN A 11 -2.52 -11.89 1.53
C ASN A 11 -2.28 -10.73 2.53
N GLU A 12 -3.17 -10.50 3.49
CA GLU A 12 -3.01 -9.48 4.54
C GLU A 12 -2.76 -10.12 5.92
N THR A 13 -1.73 -9.65 6.63
CA THR A 13 -1.42 -10.05 8.00
C THR A 13 -1.30 -8.82 8.89
N ARG A 14 -2.07 -8.78 9.99
CA ARG A 14 -2.04 -7.70 10.97
C ARG A 14 -1.04 -7.99 12.09
N ASP A 15 -0.73 -6.95 12.87
CA ASP A 15 0.07 -7.05 14.10
C ASP A 15 1.52 -7.56 13.94
N ILE A 16 2.04 -7.59 12.70
CA ILE A 16 3.44 -7.95 12.44
C ILE A 16 4.40 -7.05 13.20
N ILE A 17 4.17 -5.73 13.18
CA ILE A 17 5.04 -4.77 13.87
C ILE A 17 5.05 -4.99 15.40
N PRO A 18 3.91 -5.09 16.10
CA PRO A 18 3.88 -5.50 17.51
C PRO A 18 4.58 -6.82 17.81
N VAL A 19 4.47 -7.83 16.94
CA VAL A 19 5.17 -9.13 17.11
C VAL A 19 6.68 -8.94 17.00
N LEU A 20 7.16 -8.23 15.97
CA LEU A 20 8.58 -7.96 15.78
C LEU A 20 9.17 -7.14 16.93
N ALA A 21 8.44 -6.14 17.42
CA ALA A 21 8.85 -5.34 18.58
C ALA A 21 9.08 -6.23 19.81
N ARG A 22 8.13 -7.13 20.13
CA ARG A 22 8.28 -8.07 21.26
C ARG A 22 9.45 -9.03 21.08
N LEU A 23 9.70 -9.50 19.86
CA LEU A 23 10.84 -10.39 19.58
C LEU A 23 12.16 -9.64 19.78
N CYS A 24 12.26 -8.40 19.30
CA CYS A 24 13.44 -7.56 19.50
C CYS A 24 13.67 -7.21 20.99
N GLU A 25 12.62 -6.99 21.78
CA GLU A 25 12.73 -6.78 23.23
C GLU A 25 13.29 -7.99 23.98
N GLN A 26 13.04 -9.21 23.46
CA GLN A 26 13.52 -10.46 24.07
C GLN A 26 14.94 -10.84 23.63
N ASP A 27 15.40 -10.32 22.49
CA ASP A 27 16.72 -10.60 21.94
C ASP A 27 17.79 -9.69 22.55
N LYS A 28 18.61 -10.28 23.43
CA LYS A 28 19.72 -9.57 24.10
C LYS A 28 20.81 -9.03 23.15
N SER A 29 20.86 -9.49 21.90
CA SER A 29 21.80 -9.00 20.89
C SER A 29 21.31 -7.71 20.21
N VAL A 30 20.01 -7.42 20.25
CA VAL A 30 19.42 -6.22 19.68
C VAL A 30 19.62 -5.05 20.64
N GLN A 31 20.48 -4.10 20.26
CA GLN A 31 20.70 -2.90 21.08
C GLN A 31 19.56 -1.89 20.93
N ARG A 32 19.10 -1.65 19.68
CA ARG A 32 18.02 -0.71 19.34
C ARG A 32 17.33 -1.17 18.06
N ALA A 33 16.00 -1.07 18.02
CA ALA A 33 15.19 -1.28 16.84
C ALA A 33 14.16 -0.15 16.72
N PHE A 34 13.97 0.39 15.51
CA PHE A 34 12.96 1.39 15.21
C PHE A 34 11.97 0.79 14.23
N PHE A 35 10.68 0.85 14.58
CA PHE A 35 9.61 0.31 13.76
C PHE A 35 8.74 1.42 13.20
N CYS A 36 8.10 1.16 12.06
CA CYS A 36 6.98 1.97 11.61
C CYS A 36 5.78 1.81 12.56
N SER A 37 4.68 2.49 12.25
CA SER A 37 3.47 2.41 13.08
C SER A 37 2.93 0.98 13.19
N PRO A 38 2.47 0.54 14.38
CA PRO A 38 1.82 -0.75 14.56
C PRO A 38 0.49 -0.89 13.79
N LYS A 39 0.01 0.20 13.19
CA LYS A 39 -1.21 0.28 12.40
C LYS A 39 -1.02 -0.11 10.92
N VAL A 40 0.21 -0.37 10.47
CA VAL A 40 0.45 -0.94 9.14
C VAL A 40 0.01 -2.41 9.15
N HIS A 41 -0.80 -2.82 8.17
CA HIS A 41 -1.00 -4.24 7.90
C HIS A 41 0.02 -4.69 6.85
N GLN A 42 0.63 -5.85 7.08
CA GLN A 42 1.55 -6.46 6.12
C GLN A 42 0.74 -7.04 4.96
N ILE A 43 1.07 -6.64 3.73
CA ILE A 43 0.44 -7.19 2.53
C ILE A 43 1.50 -7.93 1.72
N SER A 44 1.32 -9.25 1.62
CA SER A 44 2.24 -10.14 0.93
C SER A 44 1.92 -10.20 -0.56
N LYS A 45 2.97 -10.42 -1.36
CA LYS A 45 2.84 -10.73 -2.78
C LYS A 45 2.27 -12.15 -2.95
N ILE A 46 1.23 -12.31 -3.75
CA ILE A 46 0.68 -13.64 -4.07
C ILE A 46 1.63 -14.37 -5.05
N PRO A 47 1.86 -15.68 -4.89
CA PRO A 47 2.65 -16.45 -5.85
C PRO A 47 2.15 -16.28 -7.28
N LYS A 48 3.09 -16.16 -8.23
CA LYS A 48 2.79 -15.97 -9.66
C LYS A 48 2.01 -14.68 -10.02
N GLU A 49 1.83 -13.72 -9.10
CA GLU A 49 1.09 -12.47 -9.37
C GLU A 49 1.81 -11.44 -10.30
N GLY A 50 3.04 -11.70 -10.73
CA GLY A 50 3.78 -10.80 -11.63
C GLY A 50 4.29 -9.53 -10.93
N GLY A 51 4.28 -8.39 -11.63
CA GLY A 51 4.90 -7.13 -11.22
C GLY A 51 4.15 -6.30 -10.17
N PHE A 52 3.29 -6.93 -9.36
CA PHE A 52 2.37 -6.22 -8.46
C PHE A 52 2.96 -5.80 -7.10
N CYS A 53 4.24 -6.09 -6.83
CA CYS A 53 4.88 -5.73 -5.55
C CYS A 53 4.80 -4.24 -5.20
N GLY A 54 5.01 -3.34 -6.17
CA GLY A 54 4.90 -1.89 -5.93
C GLY A 54 3.49 -1.47 -5.51
N TYR A 55 2.47 -2.08 -6.09
CA TYR A 55 1.07 -1.83 -5.74
C TYR A 55 0.74 -2.36 -4.34
N ARG A 56 1.27 -3.54 -3.95
CA ARG A 56 1.12 -4.06 -2.58
C ARG A 56 1.76 -3.13 -1.56
N ASN A 57 2.91 -2.52 -1.88
CA ASN A 57 3.54 -1.51 -1.02
C ASN A 57 2.67 -0.27 -0.85
N ILE A 58 2.03 0.21 -1.92
CA ILE A 58 1.04 1.31 -1.85
C ILE A 58 -0.13 0.91 -0.95
N GLN A 59 -0.67 -0.30 -1.11
CA GLN A 59 -1.75 -0.80 -0.23
C GLN A 59 -1.31 -0.79 1.25
N MET A 60 -0.09 -1.22 1.58
CA MET A 60 0.42 -1.16 2.97
C MET A 60 0.48 0.27 3.52
N LEU A 61 0.95 1.24 2.73
CA LEU A 61 0.92 2.65 3.13
C LEU A 61 -0.52 3.13 3.38
N ILE A 62 -1.46 2.76 2.51
CA ILE A 62 -2.88 3.11 2.68
C ILE A 62 -3.45 2.50 3.97
N THR A 63 -3.07 1.28 4.37
CA THR A 63 -3.53 0.70 5.65
C THR A 63 -3.12 1.58 6.83
N TYR A 64 -1.86 2.03 6.86
CA TYR A 64 -1.40 2.97 7.88
C TYR A 64 -2.25 4.23 7.89
N MET A 65 -2.46 4.86 6.72
CA MET A 65 -3.23 6.09 6.62
C MET A 65 -4.65 5.92 7.17
N LYS A 66 -5.34 4.84 6.78
CA LYS A 66 -6.71 4.54 7.19
C LYS A 66 -6.80 4.23 8.69
N GLU A 67 -5.92 3.40 9.20
CA GLU A 67 -5.92 2.97 10.61
C GLU A 67 -5.45 4.05 11.59
N THR A 68 -4.70 5.06 11.10
CA THR A 68 -4.28 6.22 11.90
C THR A 68 -5.10 7.47 11.65
N GLN A 69 -6.00 7.46 10.66
CA GLN A 69 -6.84 8.60 10.27
C GLN A 69 -6.06 9.91 10.05
N ILE A 70 -4.84 9.81 9.49
CA ILE A 70 -4.05 11.01 9.15
C ILE A 70 -4.76 11.83 8.06
N PRO A 71 -4.44 13.13 7.92
CA PRO A 71 -4.99 13.95 6.83
C PRO A 71 -4.80 13.28 5.46
N GLY A 72 -5.87 13.24 4.66
CA GLY A 72 -5.88 12.58 3.35
C GLY A 72 -6.35 11.12 3.39
N HIS A 73 -6.55 10.49 4.55
CA HIS A 73 -7.09 9.12 4.63
C HIS A 73 -8.49 8.99 4.00
N GLU A 74 -9.27 10.07 4.01
CA GLU A 74 -10.61 10.17 3.41
C GLU A 74 -10.60 9.97 1.89
N ARG A 75 -9.43 10.09 1.25
CA ARG A 75 -9.23 9.80 -0.19
C ARG A 75 -9.31 8.30 -0.51
N PHE A 76 -9.26 7.44 0.51
CA PHE A 76 -9.36 6.00 0.38
C PHE A 76 -10.59 5.47 1.15
N PRO A 77 -11.82 5.77 0.71
CA PRO A 77 -13.03 5.29 1.38
C PRO A 77 -13.20 3.78 1.23
N GLY A 78 -13.95 3.14 2.15
CA GLY A 78 -14.32 1.73 2.04
C GLY A 78 -13.16 0.76 2.30
N GLU A 79 -12.97 -0.23 1.43
CA GLU A 79 -11.91 -1.23 1.51
C GLU A 79 -10.56 -0.67 0.97
N LEU A 80 -9.53 -1.52 0.88
CA LEU A 80 -8.30 -1.14 0.19
C LEU A 80 -8.53 -1.13 -1.33
N PRO A 81 -7.95 -0.17 -2.07
CA PRO A 81 -8.06 -0.19 -3.54
C PRO A 81 -7.40 -1.45 -4.10
N THR A 82 -8.07 -2.08 -5.04
CA THR A 82 -7.54 -3.21 -5.82
C THR A 82 -6.37 -2.76 -6.71
N ILE A 83 -5.64 -3.72 -7.29
CA ILE A 83 -4.54 -3.41 -8.23
C ILE A 83 -5.04 -2.60 -9.43
N PHE A 84 -6.20 -2.96 -10.00
CA PHE A 84 -6.77 -2.23 -11.13
C PHE A 84 -7.19 -0.81 -10.75
N GLN A 85 -7.79 -0.62 -9.57
CA GLN A 85 -8.11 0.72 -9.06
C GLN A 85 -6.84 1.55 -8.83
N LEU A 86 -5.76 0.95 -8.31
CA LEU A 86 -4.48 1.65 -8.17
C LEU A 86 -3.89 2.04 -9.54
N GLN A 87 -4.00 1.18 -10.56
CA GLN A 87 -3.59 1.52 -11.92
C GLN A 87 -4.38 2.72 -12.45
N ASP A 88 -5.70 2.74 -12.27
CA ASP A 88 -6.54 3.87 -12.67
C ASP A 88 -6.15 5.15 -11.94
N MET A 89 -5.98 5.09 -10.62
CA MET A 89 -5.60 6.25 -9.81
C MET A 89 -4.21 6.82 -10.19
N ILE A 90 -3.25 5.96 -10.52
CA ILE A 90 -1.92 6.38 -11.01
C ILE A 90 -2.04 7.01 -12.40
N GLU A 91 -2.80 6.41 -13.31
CA GLU A 91 -3.02 6.98 -14.64
C GLU A 91 -3.77 8.32 -14.59
N ASP A 92 -4.74 8.46 -13.69
CA ASP A 92 -5.44 9.73 -13.45
C ASP A 92 -4.50 10.79 -12.85
N ALA A 93 -3.51 10.38 -12.05
CA ALA A 93 -2.45 11.27 -11.56
C ALA A 93 -1.56 11.78 -12.70
N TRP A 94 -1.21 10.90 -13.65
CA TRP A 94 -0.48 11.28 -14.85
C TRP A 94 -1.28 12.26 -15.71
N ASP A 95 -2.60 12.07 -15.83
CA ASP A 95 -3.49 12.96 -16.59
C ASP A 95 -3.60 14.35 -15.94
N LYS A 96 -3.41 14.44 -14.62
CA LYS A 96 -3.30 15.70 -13.86
C LYS A 96 -1.89 16.33 -13.91
N GLY A 97 -0.92 15.70 -14.56
CA GLY A 97 0.44 16.22 -14.74
C GLY A 97 1.46 15.79 -13.67
N PHE A 98 1.10 14.93 -12.73
CA PHE A 98 2.06 14.39 -11.74
C PHE A 98 2.87 13.26 -12.37
N ASN A 99 4.20 13.34 -12.44
CA ASN A 99 5.09 12.34 -13.06
C ASN A 99 4.55 11.72 -14.36
N SER A 100 3.97 12.53 -15.24
CA SER A 100 3.34 12.05 -16.48
C SER A 100 4.30 11.32 -17.43
N VAL A 101 5.61 11.50 -17.26
CA VAL A 101 6.66 10.72 -17.95
C VAL A 101 6.49 9.21 -17.75
N GLY A 102 5.98 8.76 -16.60
CA GLY A 102 5.74 7.34 -16.33
C GLY A 102 4.77 6.72 -17.34
N ARG A 103 3.80 7.48 -17.84
CA ARG A 103 2.88 7.02 -18.90
C ARG A 103 3.64 6.70 -20.20
N ILE A 104 4.63 7.52 -20.55
CA ILE A 104 5.45 7.37 -21.76
C ILE A 104 6.39 6.17 -21.60
N GLU A 105 7.10 6.09 -20.48
CA GLU A 105 8.09 5.04 -20.21
C GLU A 105 7.47 3.65 -20.15
N THR A 106 6.26 3.56 -19.60
CA THR A 106 5.56 2.29 -19.46
C THR A 106 4.63 1.97 -20.63
N GLY A 107 4.22 2.97 -21.42
CA GLY A 107 3.14 2.85 -22.39
C GLY A 107 1.77 2.61 -21.73
N GLY A 108 1.56 3.14 -20.53
CA GLY A 108 0.36 2.91 -19.71
C GLY A 108 0.43 1.61 -18.89
N ILE A 109 -0.28 1.57 -17.77
CA ILE A 109 -0.27 0.45 -16.81
C ILE A 109 -1.63 -0.21 -16.62
N ARG A 110 -2.74 0.42 -17.02
CA ARG A 110 -4.09 -0.14 -16.93
C ARG A 110 -4.18 -1.54 -17.54
N GLY A 111 -4.69 -2.50 -16.77
CA GLY A 111 -4.88 -3.89 -17.19
C GLY A 111 -3.59 -4.67 -17.40
N THR A 112 -2.42 -4.08 -17.09
CA THR A 112 -1.12 -4.74 -17.29
C THR A 112 -0.59 -5.37 -16.01
N ARG A 113 0.50 -6.13 -16.13
CA ARG A 113 1.30 -6.65 -15.01
C ARG A 113 2.65 -5.93 -14.86
N LYS A 114 2.74 -4.71 -15.40
CA LYS A 114 3.98 -3.92 -15.40
C LYS A 114 4.35 -3.54 -13.97
N TYR A 115 5.65 -3.54 -13.72
CA TYR A 115 6.21 -3.03 -12.48
C TYR A 115 5.93 -1.53 -12.38
N ILE A 116 5.75 -1.08 -11.15
CA ILE A 116 5.75 0.33 -10.79
C ILE A 116 6.81 0.55 -9.72
N GLY A 117 7.28 1.78 -9.61
CA GLY A 117 8.26 2.21 -8.62
C GLY A 117 7.76 3.38 -7.77
N THR A 118 8.73 4.05 -7.15
CA THR A 118 8.48 5.26 -6.36
C THR A 118 7.83 6.40 -7.17
N PRO A 119 8.15 6.63 -8.46
CA PRO A 119 7.48 7.68 -9.23
C PRO A 119 5.96 7.52 -9.33
N GLU A 120 5.46 6.29 -9.52
CA GLU A 120 4.01 6.03 -9.57
C GLU A 120 3.35 6.23 -8.21
N ALA A 121 3.99 5.74 -7.14
CA ALA A 121 3.49 5.95 -5.79
C ALA A 121 3.42 7.45 -5.44
N GLN A 122 4.47 8.21 -5.77
CA GLN A 122 4.49 9.65 -5.53
C GLN A 122 3.46 10.38 -6.39
N ALA A 123 3.28 10.01 -7.65
CA ALA A 123 2.24 10.58 -8.51
C ALA A 123 0.84 10.39 -7.89
N LEU A 124 0.54 9.16 -7.45
CA LEU A 124 -0.71 8.82 -6.80
C LEU A 124 -0.96 9.69 -5.56
N PHE A 125 -0.05 9.67 -4.58
CA PHE A 125 -0.24 10.39 -3.33
C PHE A 125 -0.29 11.91 -3.53
N SER A 126 0.61 12.48 -4.34
CA SER A 126 0.61 13.92 -4.59
C SER A 126 -0.62 14.40 -5.36
N SER A 127 -1.17 13.59 -6.28
CA SER A 127 -2.43 13.92 -6.96
C SER A 127 -3.66 13.94 -6.05
N LEU A 128 -3.54 13.30 -4.88
CA LEU A 128 -4.57 13.26 -3.84
C LEU A 128 -4.38 14.37 -2.78
N GLY A 129 -3.24 15.07 -2.80
CA GLY A 129 -2.85 16.09 -1.82
C GLY A 129 -2.18 15.51 -0.57
N ILE A 130 -1.54 14.35 -0.68
CA ILE A 130 -0.80 13.64 0.37
C ILE A 130 0.71 13.78 0.14
#